data_AF-A0A1Z4V2A8-F1
#
_entry.id   AF-A0A1Z4V2A8-F1
#
_cell.length_a   1.000
_cell.length_b   1.000
_cell.length_c   1.000
_cell.angle_alpha   90.00
_cell.angle_beta   90.00
_cell.angle_gamma   90.00
#
_symmetry.space_group_name_H-M   'P 1'
#
loop_
_entity.id
_entity.type
_entity.pdbx_description
1 polymer ?
#
loop_
_entity_poly.entity_id
_entity_poly.type
_entity_poly.pdbx_seq_one_letter_code
_entity_poly.pdbx_strand_id
1 'polypeptide(L)'
;MTDIFEKPSIESLLNEIVALNHSWKAAVELFGDDTPLAQSARDLKGCLQVRLLHTYPDQVCLIIDKDTSEQAGEDLYSLRLLTPINNRYDAEHLPVRVAKKLLTEEEIKALTKQY
;
A
#
# COMPACT_ATOMS: atom_id res chain seq x y z
N MET A 1 16.73 -26.27 -0.61
CA MET A 1 15.80 -25.54 0.27
C MET A 1 16.05 -24.08 -0.01
N THR A 2 15.22 -23.46 -0.84
CA THR A 2 15.28 -22.02 -1.07
C THR A 2 14.89 -21.35 0.24
N ASP A 3 15.72 -20.43 0.69
CA ASP A 3 15.50 -19.73 1.96
C ASP A 3 14.19 -18.95 1.87
N ILE A 4 13.17 -19.38 2.61
CA ILE A 4 11.86 -18.72 2.72
C ILE A 4 11.96 -17.31 3.31
N PHE A 5 13.16 -16.90 3.76
CA PHE A 5 13.50 -15.56 4.22
C PHE A 5 14.26 -14.72 3.19
N GLU A 6 14.42 -15.16 1.94
CA GLU A 6 14.98 -14.29 0.90
C GLU A 6 14.14 -13.00 0.79
N LYS A 7 14.83 -11.86 0.85
CA LYS A 7 14.24 -10.53 0.68
C LYS A 7 13.47 -10.53 -0.65
N PRO A 8 12.12 -10.48 -0.66
CA PRO A 8 11.37 -10.55 -1.91
C PRO A 8 11.74 -9.35 -2.76
N SER A 9 11.86 -9.53 -4.07
CA SER A 9 12.13 -8.41 -4.97
C SER A 9 11.04 -7.34 -4.82
N ILE A 10 11.41 -6.08 -5.00
CA ILE A 10 10.44 -4.97 -4.96
C ILE A 10 9.31 -5.19 -5.98
N GLU A 11 9.64 -5.72 -7.16
CA GLU A 11 8.67 -6.08 -8.21
C GLU A 11 7.67 -7.14 -7.76
N SER A 12 8.14 -8.17 -7.04
CA SER A 12 7.27 -9.21 -6.49
C SER A 12 6.26 -8.62 -5.50
N LEU A 13 6.72 -7.80 -4.55
CA LEU A 13 5.83 -7.14 -3.59
C LEU A 13 4.83 -6.20 -4.28
N LEU A 14 5.27 -5.43 -5.29
CA LEU A 14 4.38 -4.56 -6.06
C LEU A 14 3.28 -5.36 -6.77
N ASN A 15 3.65 -6.47 -7.42
CA ASN A 15 2.68 -7.32 -8.10
C ASN A 15 1.67 -7.94 -7.12
N GLU A 16 2.11 -8.37 -5.94
CA GLU A 16 1.23 -8.90 -4.90
C GLU A 16 0.27 -7.83 -4.34
N ILE A 17 0.76 -6.61 -4.07
CA ILE A 17 -0.07 -5.47 -3.63
C ILE A 17 -1.16 -5.18 -4.65
N VAL A 18 -0.81 -5.12 -5.93
CA VAL A 18 -1.76 -4.84 -7.02
C VAL A 18 -2.79 -5.96 -7.15
N ALA A 19 -2.35 -7.22 -7.08
CA ALA A 19 -3.26 -8.36 -7.13
C ALA A 19 -4.28 -8.35 -5.97
N LEU A 20 -3.84 -8.02 -4.76
CA LEU A 20 -4.75 -7.86 -3.62
C LEU A 20 -5.65 -6.64 -3.74
N ASN A 21 -5.17 -5.54 -4.31
CA ASN A 21 -5.99 -4.36 -4.58
C ASN A 21 -7.11 -4.67 -5.57
N HIS A 22 -6.82 -5.40 -6.65
CA HIS A 22 -7.83 -5.88 -7.58
C HIS A 22 -8.80 -6.86 -6.91
N SER A 23 -8.29 -7.76 -6.06
CA SER A 23 -9.13 -8.72 -5.32
C SER A 23 -10.08 -8.01 -4.35
N TRP A 24 -9.62 -6.97 -3.66
CA TRP A 24 -10.47 -6.13 -2.81
C TRP A 24 -11.53 -5.41 -3.64
N LYS A 25 -11.16 -4.74 -4.74
CA LYS A 25 -12.11 -4.06 -5.63
C LYS A 25 -13.20 -5.01 -6.15
N ALA A 26 -12.81 -6.21 -6.60
CA ALA A 26 -13.76 -7.23 -7.04
C ALA A 26 -14.66 -7.73 -5.90
N ALA A 27 -14.12 -7.93 -4.69
CA ALA A 27 -14.92 -8.33 -3.54
C ALA A 27 -15.93 -7.25 -3.12
N VAL A 28 -15.53 -5.97 -3.15
CA VAL A 28 -16.42 -4.84 -2.89
C VAL A 28 -17.54 -4.78 -3.92
N GLU A 29 -17.21 -4.93 -5.21
CA GLU A 29 -18.19 -4.89 -6.29
C GLU A 29 -19.22 -6.03 -6.19
N LEU A 30 -18.77 -7.24 -5.86
CA LEU A 30 -19.62 -8.44 -5.82
C LEU A 30 -20.41 -8.59 -4.52
N PHE A 31 -19.82 -8.19 -3.39
CA PHE A 31 -20.33 -8.55 -2.07
C PHE A 31 -20.50 -7.36 -1.12
N GLY A 32 -19.94 -6.19 -1.43
CA GLY A 32 -19.90 -5.03 -0.54
C GLY A 32 -18.62 -4.94 0.29
N ASP A 33 -18.26 -3.72 0.70
CA ASP A 33 -17.02 -3.40 1.45
C ASP A 33 -17.06 -3.83 2.93
N ASP A 34 -18.25 -4.06 3.48
CA ASP A 34 -18.42 -4.50 4.88
C ASP A 34 -18.26 -6.01 5.06
N THR A 35 -17.99 -6.74 3.99
CA THR A 35 -17.84 -8.20 4.05
C THR A 35 -16.47 -8.62 4.58
N PRO A 36 -16.37 -9.76 5.30
CA PRO A 36 -15.09 -10.28 5.76
C PRO A 36 -14.08 -10.52 4.64
N LEU A 37 -14.56 -10.85 3.43
CA LEU A 37 -13.70 -11.06 2.27
C LEU A 37 -13.07 -9.75 1.78
N ALA A 38 -13.87 -8.71 1.59
CA ALA A 38 -13.37 -7.39 1.19
C ALA A 38 -12.40 -6.83 2.24
N GLN A 39 -12.77 -6.93 3.53
CA GLN A 39 -11.93 -6.50 4.64
C GLN A 39 -10.59 -7.27 4.69
N SER A 40 -10.62 -8.59 4.55
CA SER A 40 -9.39 -9.41 4.57
C SER A 40 -8.46 -9.07 3.41
N ALA A 41 -9.00 -8.88 2.19
CA ALA A 41 -8.20 -8.49 1.04
C ALA A 41 -7.57 -7.10 1.23
N ARG A 42 -8.34 -6.14 1.73
CA ARG A 42 -7.87 -4.78 2.04
C ARG A 42 -6.77 -4.80 3.11
N ASP A 43 -6.97 -5.56 4.18
CA ASP A 43 -6.05 -5.60 5.31
C ASP A 43 -4.74 -6.31 4.91
N LEU A 44 -4.80 -7.39 4.13
CA LEU A 44 -3.61 -8.04 3.56
C LEU A 44 -2.86 -7.10 2.59
N LYS A 45 -3.57 -6.32 1.77
CA LYS A 45 -2.95 -5.28 0.93
C LYS A 45 -2.17 -4.29 1.80
N GLY A 46 -2.79 -3.80 2.87
CA GLY A 46 -2.16 -2.90 3.83
C GLY A 46 -0.89 -3.49 4.46
N CYS A 47 -0.94 -4.75 4.87
CA CYS A 47 0.24 -5.45 5.40
C CYS A 47 1.39 -5.55 4.38
N LEU A 48 1.10 -5.82 3.12
CA LEU A 48 2.13 -5.86 2.06
C LEU A 48 2.68 -4.46 1.76
N GLN A 49 1.84 -3.42 1.78
CA GLN A 49 2.26 -2.04 1.63
C GLN A 49 3.23 -1.60 2.75
N VAL A 50 2.96 -2.00 4.00
CA VAL A 50 3.88 -1.80 5.12
C VAL A 50 5.17 -2.61 4.96
N ARG A 51 5.06 -3.87 4.55
CA ARG A 51 6.25 -4.70 4.26
C ARG A 51 7.13 -4.05 3.19
N LEU A 52 6.54 -3.49 2.14
CA LEU A 52 7.26 -2.77 1.08
C LEU A 52 8.04 -1.58 1.65
N LEU A 53 7.39 -0.73 2.47
CA LEU A 53 8.01 0.44 3.10
C LEU A 53 9.18 0.04 4.01
N HIS A 54 9.03 -1.01 4.82
CA HIS A 54 10.09 -1.47 5.73
C HIS A 54 11.24 -2.18 5.00
N THR A 55 10.93 -2.89 3.91
CA THR A 55 11.93 -3.65 3.16
C THR A 55 12.75 -2.76 2.22
N TYR A 56 12.16 -1.66 1.75
CA TYR A 56 12.71 -0.75 0.76
C TYR A 56 12.50 0.75 1.10
N PRO A 57 12.89 1.22 2.31
CA PRO A 57 12.63 2.59 2.76
C PRO A 57 13.34 3.67 1.91
N ASP A 58 14.43 3.30 1.25
CA ASP A 58 15.18 4.20 0.36
C ASP A 58 14.63 4.24 -1.08
N GLN A 59 13.60 3.44 -1.39
CA GLN A 59 13.01 3.36 -2.73
C GLN A 59 11.51 3.69 -2.75
N VAL A 60 10.85 3.65 -1.59
CA VAL A 60 9.40 3.88 -1.47
C VAL A 60 9.12 4.84 -0.31
N CYS A 61 8.24 5.81 -0.52
CA CYS A 61 7.79 6.72 0.53
C CYS A 61 6.28 6.95 0.50
N LEU A 62 5.75 7.54 1.58
CA LEU A 62 4.37 7.99 1.65
C LEU A 62 4.29 9.45 1.20
N ILE A 63 3.35 9.75 0.30
CA ILE A 63 3.02 11.12 -0.12
C ILE A 63 1.50 11.27 -0.06
N ILE A 64 1.00 12.35 0.54
CA ILE A 64 -0.44 12.64 0.52
C ILE A 64 -0.84 13.00 -0.91
N ASP A 65 -1.79 12.24 -1.47
CA ASP A 65 -2.38 12.51 -2.78
C ASP A 65 -3.67 13.32 -2.59
N LYS A 66 -3.56 14.64 -2.71
CA LYS A 66 -4.67 15.57 -2.45
C LYS A 66 -5.86 15.34 -3.39
N ASP A 67 -5.60 15.11 -4.68
CA ASP A 67 -6.64 14.97 -5.69
C ASP A 67 -7.45 13.69 -5.44
N THR A 68 -6.77 12.57 -5.19
CA THR A 68 -7.44 11.31 -4.86
C THR A 68 -8.12 11.37 -3.49
N SER A 69 -7.53 12.09 -2.52
CA SER A 69 -8.12 12.28 -1.19
C SER A 69 -9.44 13.05 -1.26
N GLU A 70 -9.50 14.13 -2.04
CA GLU A 70 -10.72 14.92 -2.23
C GLU A 70 -11.84 14.08 -2.86
N GLN A 71 -11.51 13.26 -3.87
CA GLN A 71 -12.47 12.37 -4.51
C GLN A 71 -12.98 11.25 -3.60
N ALA A 72 -12.10 10.70 -2.76
CA ALA A 72 -12.44 9.64 -1.82
C ALA A 72 -13.15 10.15 -0.56
N GLY A 73 -13.05 11.45 -0.25
CA GLY A 73 -13.54 12.03 1.00
C GLY A 73 -12.74 11.62 2.25
N GLU A 74 -11.55 11.04 2.07
CA GLU A 74 -10.61 10.71 3.14
C GLU A 74 -9.17 10.95 2.68
N ASP A 75 -8.27 11.28 3.62
CA ASP A 75 -6.85 11.45 3.28
C ASP A 75 -6.25 10.10 2.87
N LEU A 76 -5.59 10.09 1.71
CA LEU A 76 -4.93 8.95 1.12
C LEU A 76 -3.44 9.23 0.92
N TYR A 77 -2.60 8.32 1.40
CA TYR A 77 -1.22 8.25 0.97
C TYR A 77 -1.14 7.49 -0.36
N SER A 78 -0.42 8.05 -1.33
CA SER A 78 0.18 7.29 -2.42
C SER A 78 1.52 6.72 -1.92
N LEU A 79 1.71 5.41 -2.07
CA LEU A 79 3.02 4.78 -1.82
C LEU A 79 3.92 5.01 -3.02
N ARG A 80 4.62 6.13 -3.05
CA ARG A 80 5.40 6.59 -4.19
C ARG A 80 6.69 5.80 -4.34
N LEU A 81 6.95 5.32 -5.56
CA LEU A 81 8.25 4.79 -5.97
C LEU A 81 9.18 5.94 -6.35
N LEU A 82 10.37 5.99 -5.75
CA LEU A 82 11.38 7.00 -6.09
C LEU A 82 11.96 6.80 -7.49
N THR A 83 12.04 5.55 -7.93
CA THR A 83 12.35 5.17 -9.32
C THR A 83 11.19 4.35 -9.86
N PRO A 84 10.61 4.71 -11.02
CA PRO A 84 9.51 3.94 -11.61
C PRO A 84 9.94 2.50 -11.91
N ILE A 85 9.04 1.55 -11.66
CA ILE A 85 9.27 0.12 -11.90
C ILE A 85 8.16 -0.36 -12.83
N ASN A 86 8.51 -0.94 -13.98
CA ASN A 86 7.54 -1.42 -14.97
C ASN A 86 6.46 -0.39 -15.32
N ASN A 87 6.88 0.87 -15.53
CA ASN A 87 6.02 2.03 -15.82
C ASN A 87 5.01 2.39 -14.72
N ARG A 88 5.19 1.86 -13.50
CA ARG A 88 4.44 2.24 -12.30
C ARG A 88 5.22 3.27 -11.51
N TYR A 89 4.51 4.24 -10.96
CA TYR A 89 5.08 5.30 -10.13
C TYR A 89 4.71 5.15 -8.65
N ASP A 90 3.77 4.28 -8.32
CA ASP A 90 3.28 4.05 -6.98
C ASP A 90 2.81 2.60 -6.76
N ALA A 91 2.71 2.22 -5.48
CA ALA A 91 2.27 0.93 -4.99
C ALA A 91 0.85 1.01 -4.41
N GLU A 92 -0.06 1.65 -5.16
CA GLU A 92 -1.45 1.89 -4.78
C GLU A 92 -1.62 2.83 -3.57
N HIS A 93 -2.84 3.30 -3.37
CA HIS A 93 -3.18 4.17 -2.25
C HIS A 93 -3.45 3.40 -0.96
N LEU A 94 -3.07 4.03 0.15
CA LEU A 94 -3.28 3.59 1.53
C LEU A 94 -3.97 4.72 2.30
N PRO A 95 -5.19 4.50 2.83
CA PRO A 95 -5.84 5.51 3.66
C PRO A 95 -5.03 5.85 4.91
N VAL A 96 -4.97 7.13 5.28
CA VAL A 96 -4.24 7.60 6.47
C VAL A 96 -4.73 6.89 7.73
N ARG A 97 -6.04 6.64 7.85
CA ARG A 97 -6.61 5.88 8.98
C ARG A 97 -6.11 4.44 9.07
N VAL A 98 -5.75 3.82 7.95
CA VAL A 98 -5.21 2.45 7.90
C VAL A 98 -3.72 2.50 8.19
N ALA A 99 -2.98 3.45 7.61
CA ALA A 99 -1.58 3.67 7.94
C ALA A 99 -1.37 3.84 9.46
N LYS A 100 -2.19 4.67 10.12
CA LYS A 100 -2.16 4.88 11.59
C LYS A 100 -2.49 3.64 12.42
N LYS A 101 -3.08 2.59 11.83
CA LYS A 101 -3.33 1.31 12.51
C LYS A 101 -2.16 0.33 12.36
N LEU A 102 -1.39 0.46 11.29
CA LEU A 102 -0.34 -0.49 10.92
C LEU A 102 1.08 0.01 11.23
N LEU A 103 1.26 1.33 11.30
CA LEU A 103 2.53 2.02 11.51
C LEU A 103 2.44 2.92 12.75
N THR A 104 3.56 3.11 13.44
CA THR A 104 3.66 4.13 14.49
C THR A 104 3.70 5.54 13.89
N GLU A 105 3.45 6.56 14.72
CA GLU A 105 3.55 7.96 14.27
C GLU A 105 4.98 8.33 13.84
N GLU A 106 5.99 7.77 14.50
CA GLU A 106 7.40 7.95 14.14
C GLU A 106 7.72 7.31 12.79
N GLU A 107 7.23 6.09 12.53
CA GLU A 107 7.38 5.41 11.25
C GLU A 107 6.72 6.21 10.13
N ILE A 108 5.47 6.65 10.33
CA ILE A 108 4.75 7.49 9.36
C ILE A 108 5.55 8.76 9.06
N LYS A 109 6.07 9.44 10.10
CA LYS A 109 6.86 10.67 9.93
C LYS A 109 8.17 10.42 9.18
N ALA A 110 8.85 9.30 9.44
CA ALA A 110 10.09 8.93 8.76
C ALA A 110 9.86 8.54 7.30
N LEU A 111 8.74 7.86 7.01
CA LEU A 111 8.40 7.36 5.69
C LEU A 111 7.69 8.41 4.81
N THR A 112 7.12 9.46 5.41
CA THR A 112 6.41 10.52 4.68
C THR A 112 7.40 11.55 4.12
N LYS A 113 7.24 11.89 2.83
CA LYS A 113 7.93 13.02 2.20
C LYS A 113 6.92 14.10 1.81
N GLN A 114 7.27 15.36 2.05
CA GLN A 114 6.54 16.52 1.54
C GLN A 114 7.28 17.01 0.29
N TYR A 115 6.57 17.07 -0.84
CA TYR A 115 7.03 17.68 -2.09
C TYR A 115 6.15 18.88 -2.42
#